data_AF-A0A1Q6XEX2-F1
#
_entry.id   AF-A0A1Q6XEX2-F1
#
_cell.length_a   1.000
_cell.length_b   1.000
_cell.length_c   1.000
_cell.angle_alpha   90.00
_cell.angle_beta   90.00
_cell.angle_gamma   90.00
#
_symmetry.space_group_name_H-M   'P 1'
#
loop_
_entity.id
_entity.type
_entity.pdbx_description
1 polymer ?
#
loop_
_entity_poly.entity_id
_entity_poly.type
_entity_poly.pdbx_seq_one_letter_code
_entity_poly.pdbx_strand_id
1 'polypeptide(L)'
;MKRWSRAAALALLLVGAGCSEGAKLIQESDSGGVVTYPFKGENGYLFSRFRTEALEMIEKRCKGAYRIVREGEAIGRSRVVDNPGGSEVIGERRWGLQFRCKQ
;
A
#
# COMPACT_ATOMS: atom_id res chain seq x y z
N MET A 1 38.87 -6.28 18.04
CA MET A 1 38.11 -7.12 17.08
C MET A 1 36.61 -7.22 17.38
N LYS A 2 36.16 -7.48 18.62
CA LYS A 2 34.74 -7.74 18.97
C LYS A 2 33.75 -6.58 18.78
N ARG A 3 34.21 -5.32 18.84
CA ARG A 3 33.38 -4.12 18.59
C ARG A 3 33.07 -3.89 17.11
N TRP A 4 33.97 -4.32 16.22
CA TRP A 4 33.81 -4.15 14.77
C TRP A 4 32.82 -5.16 14.18
N SER A 5 32.84 -6.40 14.68
CA SER A 5 31.84 -7.41 14.32
C SER A 5 30.41 -7.02 14.76
N ARG A 6 30.26 -6.32 15.88
CA ARG A 6 28.95 -5.81 16.33
C ARG A 6 28.42 -4.70 15.43
N ALA A 7 29.30 -3.79 15.00
CA ALA A 7 28.94 -2.73 14.06
C ALA A 7 28.56 -3.30 12.69
N ALA A 8 29.31 -4.30 12.19
CA ALA A 8 28.99 -4.99 10.95
C ALA A 8 27.64 -5.74 11.02
N ALA A 9 27.35 -6.41 12.13
CA ALA A 9 26.07 -7.11 12.32
C ALA A 9 24.88 -6.15 12.38
N LEU A 10 25.02 -4.99 13.03
CA LEU A 10 23.98 -3.95 13.08
C LEU A 10 23.75 -3.32 11.70
N ALA A 11 24.83 -3.05 10.96
CA ALA A 11 24.73 -2.54 9.60
C ALA A 11 24.02 -3.54 8.67
N LEU A 12 24.29 -4.84 8.81
CA LEU A 12 23.64 -5.88 8.01
C LEU A 12 22.12 -5.99 8.28
N LEU A 13 21.69 -5.76 9.52
CA LEU A 13 20.26 -5.79 9.90
C LEU A 13 19.48 -4.59 9.33
N LEU A 14 20.12 -3.43 9.16
CA LEU A 14 19.48 -2.22 8.62
C LEU A 14 19.21 -2.31 7.11
N VAL A 15 19.96 -3.15 6.38
CA VAL A 15 19.81 -3.29 4.92
C VAL A 15 18.62 -4.17 4.52
N GLY A 16 18.03 -4.92 5.45
CA GLY A 16 16.90 -5.83 5.20
C GLY A 16 15.52 -5.18 5.14
N ALA A 17 15.40 -3.86 5.34
CA ALA A 17 14.11 -3.17 5.29
C ALA A 17 13.69 -2.91 3.83
N GLY A 18 12.92 -3.83 3.26
CA GLY A 18 12.26 -3.60 1.97
C GLY A 18 11.19 -2.52 2.09
N CYS A 19 11.24 -1.49 1.23
CA CYS A 19 10.18 -0.49 1.12
C CYS A 19 8.96 -1.12 0.41
N SER A 20 8.00 -1.65 1.17
CA SER A 20 6.72 -2.05 0.59
C SER A 20 5.85 -0.82 0.32
N GLU A 21 5.34 -0.70 -0.90
CA GLU A 21 4.49 0.40 -1.33
C GLU A 21 3.05 0.26 -0.78
N GLY A 22 2.73 0.97 0.31
CA GLY A 22 1.47 0.87 1.05
C GLY A 22 0.27 1.62 0.42
N ALA A 23 -0.57 2.22 1.27
CA ALA A 23 -1.69 3.04 0.82
C ALA A 23 -1.21 4.31 0.09
N LYS A 24 -1.91 4.70 -0.97
CA LYS A 24 -1.55 5.86 -1.80
C LYS A 24 -2.76 6.63 -2.27
N LEU A 25 -2.73 7.95 -2.13
CA LEU A 25 -3.66 8.86 -2.78
C LEU A 25 -3.31 8.96 -4.27
N ILE A 26 -4.19 8.50 -5.15
CA ILE A 26 -3.96 8.49 -6.61
C ILE A 26 -4.71 9.60 -7.34
N GLN A 27 -5.75 10.16 -6.71
CA GLN A 27 -6.48 11.32 -7.20
C GLN A 27 -6.83 12.20 -6.01
N GLU A 28 -6.54 13.49 -6.13
CA GLU A 28 -6.78 14.48 -5.10
C GLU A 28 -7.67 15.60 -5.64
N SER A 29 -8.60 16.06 -4.80
CA SER A 29 -9.43 17.23 -5.05
C SER A 29 -9.73 17.94 -3.73
N ASP A 30 -10.18 19.18 -3.78
CA ASP A 30 -10.50 19.96 -2.57
C ASP A 30 -11.63 19.33 -1.73
N SER A 31 -12.50 18.52 -2.36
CA SER A 31 -13.66 17.92 -1.71
C SER A 31 -13.55 16.40 -1.50
N GLY A 32 -12.41 15.78 -1.81
CA GLY A 32 -12.26 14.33 -1.72
C GLY A 32 -11.13 13.77 -2.58
N GLY A 33 -11.20 12.48 -2.89
CA GLY A 33 -10.17 11.84 -3.70
C GLY A 33 -10.36 10.34 -3.82
N VAL A 34 -9.30 9.67 -4.29
CA VAL A 34 -9.23 8.20 -4.36
C VAL A 34 -7.94 7.74 -3.72
N VAL A 35 -8.04 6.90 -2.69
CA VAL A 35 -6.90 6.20 -2.09
C VAL A 35 -6.91 4.76 -2.57
N THR A 36 -5.76 4.22 -2.95
CA THR A 36 -5.61 2.80 -3.27
C THR A 36 -4.61 2.13 -2.35
N TYR A 37 -4.83 0.86 -2.04
CA TYR A 37 -3.90 0.08 -1.23
C TYR A 37 -3.74 -1.33 -1.80
N PRO A 38 -2.55 -1.96 -1.67
CA PRO A 38 -2.35 -3.32 -2.14
C PRO A 38 -3.03 -4.34 -1.22
N PHE A 39 -3.45 -5.46 -1.80
CA PHE A 39 -3.93 -6.60 -1.02
C PHE A 39 -3.48 -7.91 -1.65
N LYS A 40 -3.24 -8.92 -0.82
CA LYS A 40 -2.95 -10.29 -1.26
C LYS A 40 -4.25 -11.09 -1.34
N GLY A 41 -4.39 -11.91 -2.38
CA GLY A 41 -5.63 -12.63 -2.69
C GLY A 41 -6.12 -13.56 -1.57
N GLU A 42 -5.21 -14.16 -0.79
CA GLU A 42 -5.56 -15.15 0.25
C GLU A 42 -6.39 -14.57 1.40
N ASN A 43 -6.08 -13.34 1.83
CA ASN A 43 -6.77 -12.69 2.95
C ASN A 43 -7.76 -11.60 2.49
N GLY A 44 -7.93 -11.40 1.19
CA GLY A 44 -8.83 -10.39 0.64
C GLY A 44 -8.46 -8.93 0.96
N TYR A 45 -9.23 -7.99 0.40
CA TYR A 45 -8.96 -6.55 0.51
C TYR A 45 -9.36 -5.94 1.86
N LEU A 46 -10.26 -6.58 2.61
CA LEU A 46 -10.74 -6.07 3.90
C LEU A 46 -9.70 -6.24 5.02
N PHE A 47 -8.97 -7.36 5.01
CA PHE A 47 -8.00 -7.70 6.05
C PHE A 47 -6.57 -7.21 5.74
N SER A 48 -6.40 -6.44 4.67
CA SER A 48 -5.12 -5.80 4.37
C SER A 48 -4.81 -4.75 5.43
N ARG A 49 -3.61 -4.82 6.04
CA ARG A 49 -3.11 -3.78 6.97
C ARG A 49 -3.10 -2.38 6.34
N PHE A 50 -2.97 -2.32 5.01
CA PHE A 50 -2.98 -1.08 4.26
C PHE A 50 -4.38 -0.46 4.12
N ARG A 51 -5.46 -1.20 4.43
CA ARG A 51 -6.81 -0.62 4.51
C ARG A 51 -6.87 0.40 5.64
N THR A 52 -6.33 0.07 6.82
CA THR A 52 -6.27 1.00 7.95
C THR A 52 -5.47 2.25 7.60
N GLU A 53 -4.29 2.08 6.98
CA GLU A 53 -3.48 3.22 6.50
C GLU A 53 -4.25 4.09 5.49
N ALA A 54 -5.02 3.48 4.58
CA ALA A 54 -5.84 4.21 3.62
C ALA A 54 -6.95 5.02 4.31
N LEU A 55 -7.61 4.45 5.32
CA LEU A 55 -8.64 5.14 6.10
C LEU A 55 -8.04 6.30 6.91
N GLU A 56 -6.88 6.10 7.54
CA GLU A 56 -6.17 7.16 8.26
C GLU A 56 -5.77 8.31 7.33
N MET A 57 -5.35 8.00 6.10
CA MET A 57 -5.02 9.02 5.09
C MET A 57 -6.25 9.86 4.73
N ILE A 58 -7.40 9.21 4.53
CA ILE A 58 -8.68 9.89 4.27
C ILE A 58 -9.09 10.76 5.47
N GLU A 59 -8.97 10.21 6.69
CA GLU A 59 -9.33 10.88 7.92
C GLU A 59 -8.49 12.15 8.15
N LYS A 60 -7.16 12.04 7.98
CA LYS A 60 -6.23 13.18 8.05
C LYS A 60 -6.57 14.24 7.00
N ARG A 61 -6.92 13.83 5.77
CA ARG A 61 -7.24 14.78 4.69
C ARG A 61 -8.54 15.55 4.94
N CYS A 62 -9.55 14.88 5.48
CA CYS A 62 -10.87 15.47 5.73
C CYS A 62 -11.06 15.95 7.17
N LYS A 63 -10.01 15.96 8.00
CA LYS A 63 -10.07 16.33 9.43
C LYS A 63 -11.17 15.58 10.20
N GLY A 64 -11.33 14.28 9.92
CA GLY A 64 -12.31 13.42 10.60
C GLY A 64 -13.67 13.29 9.91
N ALA A 65 -14.09 14.25 9.09
CA ALA A 65 -15.44 14.27 8.51
C ALA A 65 -15.44 13.83 7.04
N TYR A 66 -15.76 12.56 6.76
CA TYR A 66 -15.80 12.05 5.38
C TYR A 66 -16.92 11.01 5.16
N ARG A 67 -17.12 10.66 3.89
CA ARG A 67 -17.87 9.47 3.46
C ARG A 67 -17.14 8.75 2.33
N ILE A 68 -17.17 7.43 2.37
CA ILE A 68 -16.77 6.61 1.22
C ILE A 68 -17.92 6.59 0.22
N VAL A 69 -17.63 6.93 -1.02
CA VAL A 69 -18.60 7.03 -2.13
C VAL A 69 -18.63 5.75 -2.95
N ARG A 70 -17.45 5.15 -3.18
CA ARG A 70 -17.29 3.94 -3.98
C ARG A 70 -16.08 3.16 -3.49
N GLU A 71 -16.21 1.85 -3.45
CA GLU A 71 -15.10 0.91 -3.26
C GLU A 71 -15.04 -0.03 -4.46
N GLY A 72 -13.84 -0.46 -4.84
CA GLY A 72 -13.69 -1.43 -5.93
C GLY A 72 -12.23 -1.74 -6.24
N GLU A 73 -12.00 -2.76 -7.04
CA GLU A 73 -10.66 -3.10 -7.50
C GLU A 73 -10.15 -1.98 -8.43
N ALA A 74 -9.00 -1.41 -8.07
CA ALA A 74 -8.30 -0.42 -8.86
C ALA A 74 -7.31 -1.13 -9.79
N ILE A 75 -6.98 -0.49 -10.92
CA ILE A 75 -5.97 -1.00 -11.85
C ILE A 75 -4.68 -1.25 -11.08
N GLY A 76 -4.33 -2.52 -10.90
CA GLY A 76 -3.11 -2.97 -10.26
C GLY A 76 -1.89 -2.82 -11.16
N ARG A 77 -0.70 -3.10 -10.62
CA ARG A 77 0.53 -3.17 -11.42
C ARG A 77 0.79 -4.63 -11.78
N SER A 78 0.74 -4.99 -13.05
CA SER A 78 1.22 -6.30 -13.52
C SER A 78 2.72 -6.23 -13.73
N ARG A 79 3.46 -7.20 -13.18
CA ARG A 79 4.88 -7.38 -13.44
C ARG A 79 5.08 -8.78 -14.00
N VAL A 80 5.71 -8.87 -15.16
CA VAL A 80 6.15 -10.15 -15.72
C VAL A 80 7.50 -10.46 -15.10
N VAL A 81 7.60 -11.60 -14.41
CA VAL A 81 8.87 -12.10 -13.89
C VAL A 81 9.28 -13.28 -14.75
N ASP A 82 10.33 -13.10 -15.53
CA ASP A 82 10.91 -14.17 -16.32
C ASP A 82 11.84 -15.01 -15.44
N ASN A 83 11.45 -16.25 -15.18
CA ASN A 83 12.28 -17.24 -14.51
C ASN A 83 12.81 -18.26 -15.53
N PRO A 84 13.92 -18.97 -15.24
CA PRO A 84 14.45 -20.02 -16.11
C PRO A 84 13.44 -21.14 -16.43
N GLY A 85 12.38 -21.29 -15.63
CA GLY A 85 11.30 -22.25 -15.82
C GLY A 85 9.99 -21.68 -16.40
N GLY A 86 9.96 -20.41 -16.82
CA GLY A 86 8.79 -19.75 -17.41
C GLY A 86 8.54 -18.34 -16.90
N SER A 87 7.70 -17.60 -17.62
CA SER A 87 7.27 -16.24 -17.26
C SER A 87 6.05 -16.31 -16.33
N GLU A 88 6.13 -15.71 -15.14
CA GLU A 88 5.01 -15.57 -14.22
C GLU A 88 4.50 -14.11 -14.21
N VAL A 89 3.19 -13.92 -14.44
CA VAL A 89 2.56 -12.60 -14.31
C VAL A 89 2.12 -12.40 -12.86
N ILE A 90 2.92 -11.68 -12.08
CA ILE A 90 2.55 -11.29 -10.72
C ILE A 90 1.74 -9.99 -10.81
N GLY A 91 0.42 -10.11 -10.66
CA GLY A 91 -0.48 -8.97 -10.56
C GLY A 91 -0.53 -8.42 -9.12
N GLU A 92 0.03 -7.24 -8.87
CA GLU A 92 -0.21 -6.50 -7.62
C GLU A 92 -1.61 -5.90 -7.67
N ARG A 93 -2.60 -6.66 -7.17
CA ARG A 93 -3.99 -6.20 -7.04
C ARG A 93 -4.06 -5.07 -6.02
N ARG A 94 -4.81 -4.02 -6.35
CA ARG A 94 -5.05 -2.87 -5.48
C ARG A 94 -6.54 -2.64 -5.30
N TRP A 95 -6.94 -2.28 -4.08
CA TRP A 95 -8.30 -1.87 -3.78
C TRP A 95 -8.37 -0.35 -3.68
N GLY A 96 -9.37 0.26 -4.31
CA GLY A 96 -9.59 1.69 -4.33
C GLY A 96 -10.75 2.11 -3.44
N LEU A 97 -10.55 3.19 -2.69
CA LEU A 97 -11.55 3.88 -1.88
C LEU A 97 -11.73 5.29 -2.44
N GLN A 98 -12.85 5.54 -3.11
CA GLN A 98 -13.26 6.90 -3.48
C GLN A 98 -13.99 7.53 -2.29
N PHE A 99 -13.56 8.70 -1.87
CA PHE A 99 -14.12 9.41 -0.72
C PHE A 99 -14.47 10.86 -1.06
N ARG A 100 -15.38 11.43 -0.26
CA ARG A 100 -15.61 12.87 -0.18
C ARG A 100 -15.55 13.34 1.25
N CYS A 101 -14.93 14.50 1.47
CA CYS A 101 -14.98 15.18 2.74
C CYS A 101 -16.39 15.73 2.96
N LYS A 102 -16.87 15.65 4.20
CA LYS A 102 -18.07 16.34 4.65
C LYS A 102 -17.63 17.74 5.06
N GLN A 103 -18.32 18.75 4.55
CA GLN A 103 -18.14 20.14 4.98
C GLN A 103 -18.71 20.31 6.38
#